data_AF-Q30ZV4-F1
#
_entry.id   AF-Q30ZV4-F1
#
_cell.length_a   1.000
_cell.length_b   1.000
_cell.length_c   1.000
_cell.angle_alpha   90.00
_cell.angle_beta   90.00
_cell.angle_gamma   90.00
#
_symmetry.space_group_name_H-M   'P 1'
#
loop_
_entity.id
_entity.type
_entity.pdbx_description
1 polymer ?
#
loop_
_entity_poly.entity_id
_entity_poly.type
_entity_poly.pdbx_seq_one_letter_code
_entity_poly.pdbx_strand_id
1 'polypeptide(L)'
;MTDGTRAALVFHHIYTATFAHMLTRWEDSFRECGLPWKDDVSFDEPLSVTSLDQLRDFLDVVHIRHCLLRPFFEQQDYPLIDSRELLPSFEGDLIEYKNLPGFCMVAFGRPMNYFQEIFQYDKLHSLLDVTGKAEGQACPLENNIIVQNTTTLQNRLPKSLHEEFRSRFGKTDVSQLEYYPALMPLLLEMDRGQVMAQDSFGFYHLAGVYASFPSDLDSEIKRFGLHIGKFAVGDNELYERNRLFVYQFLMELYGFPIVSERRTSSALFARRLHKLGEHFMVRVLGQTDRTITTIKNGSNLRHYPTVDKIALVPVEPEQTDAIADLAQGGYFVDEKRRVIILKVTYRQHKFNADNVRQERALSVERQEVIHPVTGQALTHLNIIKDTSNMFLRLNDIVRGEYSGRIIYKRNEIIENTDTDEKRLKFLYAWLSKHQRRIIGYSDEFYANVVKVLDNYLLSPDRYEVFGSMHELYQEVWSKYSYIQQARKVRYLEDIQDRIYKGERISYGTMLREAVELLRNLKFEIVSYFDQLVASVIATGESMLNDRYLVRNYIEKRDEELTEYGRDIKRLYGKLVALIDEFRAIRRSRRE
;
A
#
# COMPACT_ATOMS: atom_id res chain seq x y z
N MET A 1 13.78 -47.74 -29.49
CA MET A 1 13.96 -47.67 -28.03
C MET A 1 15.36 -47.16 -27.77
N THR A 2 15.48 -45.95 -27.23
CA THR A 2 16.58 -45.40 -26.38
C THR A 2 16.59 -43.89 -26.57
N ASP A 3 15.58 -43.22 -26.01
CA ASP A 3 15.48 -41.75 -25.94
C ASP A 3 15.14 -41.30 -24.51
N GLY A 4 15.41 -42.17 -23.52
CA GLY A 4 15.04 -41.97 -22.11
C GLY A 4 16.19 -41.59 -21.18
N THR A 5 17.45 -41.60 -21.65
CA THR A 5 18.62 -41.54 -20.74
C THR A 5 19.43 -40.25 -20.85
N ARG A 6 19.14 -39.38 -21.83
CA ARG A 6 19.77 -38.04 -21.92
C ARG A 6 18.99 -36.93 -21.19
N ALA A 7 17.68 -37.10 -20.97
CA ALA A 7 16.88 -36.16 -20.20
C ALA A 7 17.12 -36.29 -18.67
N ALA A 8 17.52 -37.47 -18.18
CA ALA A 8 17.76 -37.72 -16.76
C ALA A 8 19.12 -37.21 -16.26
N LEU A 9 20.10 -37.01 -17.14
CA LEU A 9 21.44 -36.51 -16.77
C LEU A 9 21.56 -34.98 -16.80
N VAL A 10 20.63 -34.28 -17.46
CA VAL A 10 20.54 -32.81 -17.37
C VAL A 10 19.72 -32.36 -16.15
N PHE A 11 18.84 -33.23 -15.63
CA PHE A 11 18.05 -32.95 -14.43
C PHE A 11 18.75 -33.29 -13.10
N HIS A 12 19.90 -33.97 -13.12
CA HIS A 12 20.61 -34.42 -11.92
C HIS A 12 21.94 -33.68 -11.64
N HIS A 13 22.26 -32.63 -12.40
CA HIS A 13 23.44 -31.78 -12.17
C HIS A 13 23.11 -30.34 -11.75
N ILE A 14 21.84 -30.03 -11.45
CA ILE A 14 21.42 -28.74 -10.90
C ILE A 14 21.17 -28.80 -9.36
N TYR A 15 21.25 -29.98 -8.74
CA TYR A 15 20.89 -30.17 -7.32
C TYR A 15 22.05 -30.47 -6.35
N THR A 16 23.30 -30.19 -6.74
CA THR A 16 24.45 -30.33 -5.84
C THR A 16 25.43 -29.18 -6.01
N ALA A 17 25.00 -28.00 -5.54
CA ALA A 17 25.88 -26.91 -5.09
C ALA A 17 25.12 -26.05 -4.09
N THR A 18 24.76 -26.63 -2.94
CA THR A 18 24.33 -25.90 -1.75
C THR A 18 25.54 -25.14 -1.18
N PHE A 19 25.84 -24.00 -1.78
CA PHE A 19 26.41 -22.88 -1.04
C PHE A 19 25.28 -21.88 -0.90
N ALA A 20 24.77 -21.72 0.33
CA ALA A 20 23.92 -20.59 0.68
C ALA A 20 24.72 -19.31 0.37
N HIS A 21 24.49 -18.73 -0.80
CA HIS A 21 25.21 -17.55 -1.24
C HIS A 21 24.66 -16.35 -0.46
N MET A 22 25.21 -16.11 0.74
CA MET A 22 24.94 -14.90 1.49
C MET A 22 25.52 -13.73 0.72
N LEU A 23 24.71 -12.69 0.51
CA LEU A 23 25.14 -11.48 -0.18
C LEU A 23 26.15 -10.72 0.70
N THR A 24 27.45 -10.80 0.37
CA THR A 24 28.50 -10.11 1.15
C THR A 24 28.71 -8.66 0.76
N ARG A 25 28.38 -8.33 -0.49
CA ARG A 25 28.53 -7.01 -1.10
C ARG A 25 27.31 -6.73 -1.98
N TRP A 26 26.89 -5.47 -2.06
CA TRP A 26 25.72 -5.11 -2.87
C TRP A 26 25.98 -5.30 -4.37
N GLU A 27 27.25 -5.28 -4.78
CA GLU A 27 27.78 -5.55 -6.12
C GLU A 27 27.46 -6.97 -6.63
N ASP A 28 27.29 -7.93 -5.73
CA ASP A 28 26.96 -9.32 -6.07
C ASP A 28 25.45 -9.51 -6.30
N SER A 29 24.63 -8.49 -6.03
CA SER A 29 23.18 -8.60 -6.14
C SER A 29 22.71 -8.67 -7.60
N PHE A 30 21.69 -9.49 -7.84
CA PHE A 30 21.09 -9.71 -9.16
C PHE A 30 22.07 -10.15 -10.26
N ARG A 31 23.23 -10.74 -9.90
CA ARG A 31 24.20 -11.26 -10.88
C ARG A 31 23.65 -12.41 -11.71
N GLU A 32 22.71 -13.16 -11.17
CA GLU A 32 22.10 -14.33 -11.81
C GLU A 32 20.65 -14.07 -12.25
N CYS A 33 20.23 -12.81 -12.39
CA CYS A 33 18.85 -12.46 -12.75
C CYS A 33 18.51 -12.57 -14.25
N GLY A 34 19.47 -13.01 -15.07
CA GLY A 34 19.32 -13.16 -16.51
C GLY A 34 19.58 -11.88 -17.33
N LEU A 35 19.93 -10.75 -16.68
CA LEU A 35 20.46 -9.58 -17.38
C LEU A 35 21.95 -9.79 -17.75
N PRO A 36 22.41 -9.32 -18.92
CA PRO A 36 23.77 -9.54 -19.42
C PRO A 36 24.78 -8.60 -18.76
N TRP A 37 24.95 -8.69 -17.44
CA TRP A 37 25.88 -7.85 -16.69
C TRP A 37 27.33 -8.10 -17.09
N LYS A 38 28.03 -7.04 -17.47
CA LYS A 38 29.48 -7.05 -17.67
C LYS A 38 30.23 -6.78 -16.37
N ASP A 39 29.79 -5.73 -15.67
CA ASP A 39 30.36 -5.30 -14.40
C ASP A 39 29.23 -4.83 -13.46
N ASP A 40 29.53 -4.01 -12.46
CA ASP A 40 28.54 -3.55 -11.48
C ASP A 40 27.50 -2.57 -12.04
N VAL A 41 27.81 -1.94 -13.16
CA VAL A 41 27.06 -0.78 -13.67
C VAL A 41 26.84 -0.82 -15.18
N SER A 42 27.43 -1.78 -15.89
CA SER A 42 27.36 -1.93 -17.34
C SER A 42 26.99 -3.34 -17.80
N PHE A 43 26.57 -3.43 -19.06
CA PHE A 43 26.12 -4.66 -19.71
C PHE A 43 27.04 -5.06 -20.87
N ASP A 44 27.15 -6.37 -21.13
CA ASP A 44 27.92 -6.94 -22.24
C ASP A 44 27.17 -6.87 -23.57
N GLU A 45 25.84 -6.86 -23.51
CA GLU A 45 24.96 -6.85 -24.67
C GLU A 45 23.95 -5.69 -24.61
N PRO A 46 23.55 -5.12 -25.76
CA PRO A 46 22.47 -4.14 -25.82
C PRO A 46 21.15 -4.69 -25.28
N LEU A 47 20.38 -3.85 -24.59
CA LEU A 47 19.12 -4.20 -23.96
C LEU A 47 17.94 -3.89 -24.90
N SER A 48 17.20 -4.93 -25.25
CA SER A 48 15.99 -4.83 -26.08
C SER A 48 14.74 -4.79 -25.21
N VAL A 49 14.47 -3.65 -24.56
CA VAL A 49 13.31 -3.45 -23.69
C VAL A 49 12.22 -2.72 -24.46
N THR A 50 11.10 -3.38 -24.73
CA THR A 50 10.02 -2.86 -25.60
C THR A 50 8.66 -2.74 -24.93
N SER A 51 8.45 -3.34 -23.76
CA SER A 51 7.18 -3.22 -23.02
C SER A 51 7.36 -2.64 -21.62
N LEU A 52 6.29 -2.06 -21.06
CA LEU A 52 6.32 -1.54 -19.68
C LEU A 52 6.62 -2.62 -18.66
N ASP A 53 6.22 -3.87 -18.89
CA ASP A 53 6.50 -4.97 -17.97
C ASP A 53 7.98 -5.38 -18.03
N GLN A 54 8.59 -5.46 -19.21
CA GLN A 54 10.03 -5.67 -19.35
C GLN A 54 10.83 -4.52 -18.72
N LEU A 55 10.41 -3.27 -18.95
CA LEU A 55 11.05 -2.10 -18.34
C LEU A 55 10.94 -2.17 -16.82
N ARG A 56 9.79 -2.57 -16.30
CA ARG A 56 9.59 -2.72 -14.86
C ARG A 56 10.54 -3.76 -14.28
N ASP A 57 10.70 -4.91 -14.91
CA ASP A 57 11.58 -5.97 -14.40
C ASP A 57 13.05 -5.50 -14.36
N PHE A 58 13.50 -4.83 -15.44
CA PHE A 58 14.80 -4.14 -15.46
C PHE A 58 14.94 -3.12 -14.32
N LEU A 59 13.94 -2.26 -14.14
CA LEU A 59 13.98 -1.21 -13.12
C LEU A 59 13.80 -1.73 -11.69
N ASP A 60 13.14 -2.87 -11.47
CA ASP A 60 13.07 -3.52 -10.16
C ASP A 60 14.51 -3.90 -9.78
N VAL A 61 15.28 -4.55 -10.67
CA VAL A 61 16.70 -4.89 -10.43
C VAL A 61 17.54 -3.63 -10.14
N VAL A 62 17.53 -2.65 -11.04
CA VAL A 62 18.39 -1.46 -10.95
C VAL A 62 18.07 -0.64 -9.70
N HIS A 63 16.79 -0.37 -9.43
CA HIS A 63 16.42 0.42 -8.26
C HIS A 63 16.61 -0.32 -6.94
N ILE A 64 16.37 -1.63 -6.86
CA ILE A 64 16.65 -2.38 -5.63
C ILE A 64 18.16 -2.33 -5.35
N ARG A 65 18.98 -2.61 -6.36
CA ARG A 65 20.44 -2.61 -6.23
C ARG A 65 21.00 -1.26 -5.78
N HIS A 66 20.68 -0.18 -6.49
CA HIS A 66 21.26 1.14 -6.22
C HIS A 66 20.55 1.93 -5.12
N CYS A 67 19.25 1.72 -4.92
CA CYS A 67 18.47 2.56 -4.01
C CYS A 67 18.09 1.89 -2.68
N LEU A 68 18.18 0.56 -2.59
CA LEU A 68 17.89 -0.18 -1.35
C LEU A 68 19.13 -0.91 -0.83
N LEU A 69 19.73 -1.79 -1.62
CA LEU A 69 20.85 -2.63 -1.19
C LEU A 69 22.12 -1.81 -0.98
N ARG A 70 22.55 -1.03 -1.97
CA ARG A 70 23.75 -0.20 -1.84
C ARG A 70 23.75 0.67 -0.56
N PRO A 71 22.71 1.48 -0.28
CA PRO A 71 22.65 2.24 0.97
C PRO A 71 22.61 1.35 2.22
N PHE A 72 21.97 0.17 2.16
CA PHE A 72 21.95 -0.78 3.29
C PHE A 72 23.36 -1.30 3.63
N PHE A 73 24.21 -1.54 2.63
CA PHE A 73 25.60 -1.98 2.84
C PHE A 73 26.55 -0.82 3.16
N GLU A 74 26.33 0.38 2.61
CA GLU A 74 27.20 1.54 2.81
C GLU A 74 26.91 2.28 4.13
N GLN A 75 25.69 2.18 4.69
CA GLN A 75 25.32 2.85 5.94
C GLN A 75 25.18 1.85 7.08
N GLN A 76 25.99 2.02 8.12
CA GLN A 76 26.00 1.15 9.30
C GLN A 76 24.61 1.04 9.97
N ASP A 77 23.92 2.17 10.10
CA ASP A 77 22.62 2.28 10.78
C ASP A 77 21.46 2.43 9.79
N TYR A 78 21.49 1.70 8.66
CA TYR A 78 20.39 1.75 7.70
C TYR A 78 19.05 1.44 8.38
N PRO A 79 18.08 2.37 8.32
CA PRO A 79 16.80 2.25 9.01
C PRO A 79 15.89 1.31 8.23
N LEU A 80 15.93 0.01 8.57
CA LEU A 80 15.01 -0.98 8.01
C LEU A 80 13.55 -0.57 8.24
N ILE A 81 12.68 -0.90 7.29
CA ILE A 81 11.25 -0.66 7.47
C ILE A 81 10.65 -1.82 8.26
N ASP A 82 9.67 -1.52 9.11
CA ASP A 82 8.87 -2.57 9.73
C ASP A 82 7.87 -3.13 8.69
N SER A 83 7.67 -4.45 8.67
CA SER A 83 6.72 -5.10 7.73
C SER A 83 5.30 -4.51 7.83
N ARG A 84 4.92 -3.95 8.98
CA ARG A 84 3.64 -3.28 9.23
C ARG A 84 3.50 -1.93 8.52
N GLU A 85 4.60 -1.25 8.21
CA GLU A 85 4.58 0.00 7.43
C GLU A 85 4.10 -0.24 5.99
N LEU A 86 4.22 -1.47 5.49
CA LEU A 86 3.68 -1.89 4.20
C LEU A 86 2.19 -2.26 4.26
N LEU A 87 1.54 -2.21 5.44
CA LEU A 87 0.10 -2.47 5.54
C LEU A 87 -0.73 -1.18 5.45
N PRO A 88 -1.79 -1.15 4.62
CA PRO A 88 -2.76 -0.05 4.65
C PRO A 88 -3.51 0.00 5.99
N SER A 89 -3.83 1.16 6.56
CA SER A 89 -3.52 2.54 6.13
C SER A 89 -2.09 2.94 6.42
N PHE A 90 -1.40 3.53 5.43
CA PHE A 90 -0.02 3.97 5.61
C PHE A 90 0.04 5.15 6.59
N GLU A 91 0.96 5.08 7.55
CA GLU A 91 1.28 6.19 8.43
C GLU A 91 2.32 7.09 7.77
N GLY A 92 2.21 8.40 8.01
CA GLY A 92 3.27 9.33 7.62
C GLY A 92 4.42 9.22 8.60
N ASP A 93 5.54 8.65 8.18
CA ASP A 93 6.80 8.83 8.92
C ASP A 93 7.28 10.27 8.70
N LEU A 94 7.34 11.02 9.80
CA LEU A 94 7.77 12.42 9.83
C LEU A 94 9.30 12.54 9.83
N ILE A 95 10.03 11.43 10.02
CA ILE A 95 11.49 11.42 10.02
C ILE A 95 11.99 11.33 8.58
N GLU A 96 12.76 12.34 8.17
CA GLU A 96 13.43 12.38 6.88
C GLU A 96 14.88 11.95 6.99
N TYR A 97 15.19 10.80 6.39
CA TYR A 97 16.55 10.25 6.31
C TYR A 97 17.28 10.89 5.12
N LYS A 98 17.79 12.12 5.32
CA LYS A 98 18.40 12.94 4.26
C LYS A 98 19.56 12.28 3.50
N ASN A 99 20.26 11.34 4.15
CA ASN A 99 21.37 10.60 3.57
C ASN A 99 20.93 9.40 2.73
N LEU A 100 19.63 9.07 2.70
CA LEU A 100 19.10 7.99 1.88
C LEU A 100 18.69 8.51 0.49
N PRO A 101 18.71 7.65 -0.53
CA PRO A 101 18.27 8.03 -1.86
C PRO A 101 16.78 8.36 -1.89
N GLY A 102 16.41 9.30 -2.76
CA GLY A 102 15.03 9.57 -3.09
C GLY A 102 14.91 10.01 -4.54
N PHE A 103 13.91 9.49 -5.26
CA PHE A 103 13.68 9.84 -6.66
C PHE A 103 12.21 9.74 -7.02
N CYS A 104 11.87 10.33 -8.16
CA CYS A 104 10.64 10.01 -8.87
C CYS A 104 10.95 9.80 -10.36
N MET A 105 10.17 8.95 -11.01
CA MET A 105 10.34 8.62 -12.41
C MET A 105 8.98 8.32 -13.03
N VAL A 106 8.79 8.72 -14.28
CA VAL A 106 7.64 8.33 -15.10
C VAL A 106 8.11 7.66 -16.39
N ALA A 107 7.45 6.58 -16.78
CA ALA A 107 7.68 5.86 -18.02
C ALA A 107 6.40 5.84 -18.86
N PHE A 108 6.54 6.09 -20.17
CA PHE A 108 5.44 6.06 -21.14
C PHE A 108 5.65 4.98 -22.19
N GLY A 109 4.62 4.18 -22.48
CA GLY A 109 4.60 3.21 -23.58
C GLY A 109 4.34 3.84 -24.95
N ARG A 110 4.97 4.98 -25.22
CA ARG A 110 4.92 5.73 -26.47
C ARG A 110 6.09 6.72 -26.56
N PRO A 111 6.41 7.24 -27.76
CA PRO A 111 7.27 8.40 -27.92
C PRO A 111 6.75 9.66 -27.22
N MET A 112 7.69 10.51 -26.80
CA MET A 112 7.39 11.77 -26.14
C MET A 112 7.18 12.90 -27.14
N ASN A 113 6.13 13.70 -26.92
CA ASN A 113 5.88 14.92 -27.68
C ASN A 113 5.92 16.14 -26.75
N TYR A 114 7.07 16.81 -26.72
CA TYR A 114 7.37 17.90 -25.80
C TYR A 114 6.28 18.97 -25.69
N PHE A 115 5.65 19.35 -26.80
CA PHE A 115 4.61 20.39 -26.80
C PHE A 115 3.25 19.89 -26.27
N GLN A 116 2.97 18.60 -26.43
CA GLN A 116 1.69 18.00 -26.05
C GLN A 116 1.72 17.42 -24.63
N GLU A 117 2.89 17.26 -24.03
CA GLU A 117 2.98 16.73 -22.68
C GLU A 117 2.36 17.68 -21.64
N ILE A 118 1.63 17.09 -20.69
CA ILE A 118 0.98 17.82 -19.60
C ILE A 118 1.93 18.20 -18.45
N PHE A 119 3.24 18.04 -18.66
CA PHE A 119 4.28 18.26 -17.67
C PHE A 119 5.57 18.74 -18.35
N GLN A 120 6.45 19.39 -17.60
CA GLN A 120 7.71 19.93 -18.10
C GLN A 120 8.87 19.01 -17.68
N TYR A 121 9.83 18.82 -18.58
CA TYR A 121 11.07 18.05 -18.36
C TYR A 121 12.14 18.56 -19.32
N ASP A 122 13.40 18.28 -19.07
CA ASP A 122 14.46 18.54 -20.05
C ASP A 122 14.64 17.31 -20.93
N LYS A 123 14.46 17.49 -22.24
CA LYS A 123 14.48 16.40 -23.21
C LYS A 123 15.89 15.87 -23.46
N LEU A 124 15.99 14.55 -23.50
CA LEU A 124 17.13 13.83 -24.07
C LEU A 124 16.66 13.18 -25.39
N HIS A 125 17.57 13.09 -26.34
CA HIS A 125 17.28 12.60 -27.69
C HIS A 125 17.84 11.20 -27.88
N SER A 126 17.00 10.24 -28.29
CA SER A 126 17.46 8.94 -28.79
C SER A 126 18.22 9.13 -30.10
N LEU A 127 19.38 8.47 -30.24
CA LEU A 127 20.11 8.43 -31.52
C LEU A 127 19.30 7.72 -32.60
N LEU A 128 18.52 6.68 -32.24
CA LEU A 128 17.72 5.90 -33.18
C LEU A 128 16.66 6.76 -33.89
N ASP A 129 16.00 7.67 -33.16
CA ASP A 129 15.01 8.61 -33.73
C ASP A 129 15.58 9.55 -34.79
N VAL A 130 16.89 9.77 -34.76
CA VAL A 130 17.59 10.70 -35.65
C VAL A 130 18.19 9.95 -36.84
N THR A 131 18.78 8.78 -36.61
CA THR A 131 19.33 7.96 -37.70
C THR A 131 18.24 7.50 -38.67
N GLY A 132 17.02 7.24 -38.20
CA GLY A 132 15.88 6.93 -39.08
C GLY A 132 15.43 8.09 -39.98
N LYS A 133 15.87 9.33 -39.72
CA LYS A 133 15.54 10.53 -40.51
C LYS A 133 16.71 11.03 -41.36
N ALA A 134 17.92 10.54 -41.14
CA ALA A 134 19.12 10.98 -41.82
C ALA A 134 19.51 10.00 -42.94
N GLU A 135 19.23 10.34 -44.19
CA GLU A 135 19.79 9.62 -45.35
C GLU A 135 21.26 10.05 -45.56
N GLY A 136 22.24 9.22 -45.15
CA GLY A 136 23.66 9.46 -45.47
C GLY A 136 24.70 8.66 -44.65
N GLN A 137 25.89 8.44 -45.23
CA GLN A 137 26.94 7.51 -44.72
C GLN A 137 27.82 8.01 -43.55
N ALA A 138 27.57 9.20 -43.00
CA ALA A 138 28.17 9.65 -41.74
C ALA A 138 27.32 10.80 -41.20
N CYS A 139 26.65 10.63 -40.05
CA CYS A 139 25.79 11.66 -39.49
C CYS A 139 26.57 12.50 -38.45
N PRO A 140 27.09 13.70 -38.78
CA PRO A 140 27.68 14.61 -37.80
C PRO A 140 26.71 15.03 -36.68
N LEU A 141 25.44 14.62 -36.74
CA LEU A 141 24.44 14.81 -35.69
C LEU A 141 24.67 13.93 -34.46
N GLU A 142 25.25 12.74 -34.57
CA GLU A 142 25.37 11.80 -33.44
C GLU A 142 26.21 12.40 -32.30
N ASN A 143 27.41 12.88 -32.62
CA ASN A 143 28.28 13.56 -31.65
C ASN A 143 27.63 14.81 -31.07
N ASN A 144 26.88 15.56 -31.88
CA ASN A 144 26.15 16.74 -31.40
C ASN A 144 25.04 16.36 -30.41
N ILE A 145 24.33 15.26 -30.67
CA ILE A 145 23.28 14.73 -29.77
C ILE A 145 23.90 14.23 -28.47
N ILE A 146 24.99 13.48 -28.52
CA ILE A 146 25.70 13.01 -27.34
C ILE A 146 26.15 14.20 -26.49
N VAL A 147 26.78 15.21 -27.11
CA VAL A 147 27.21 16.44 -26.41
C VAL A 147 26.01 17.19 -25.84
N GLN A 148 24.91 17.30 -26.58
CA GLN A 148 23.70 17.96 -26.12
C GLN A 148 23.07 17.24 -24.92
N ASN A 149 22.84 15.92 -25.03
CA ASN A 149 22.27 15.10 -23.96
C ASN A 149 23.14 15.16 -22.69
N THR A 150 24.45 15.02 -22.86
CA THR A 150 25.44 15.14 -21.77
C THR A 150 25.39 16.52 -21.13
N THR A 151 25.35 17.59 -21.93
CA THR A 151 25.25 18.97 -21.42
C THR A 151 23.95 19.20 -20.67
N THR A 152 22.82 18.70 -21.19
CA THR A 152 21.50 18.78 -20.54
C THR A 152 21.52 18.13 -19.17
N LEU A 153 22.03 16.90 -19.05
CA LEU A 153 22.17 16.20 -17.76
C LEU A 153 23.11 16.95 -16.81
N GLN A 154 24.29 17.35 -17.30
CA GLN A 154 25.28 18.05 -16.49
C GLN A 154 24.71 19.33 -15.86
N ASN A 155 23.93 20.10 -16.62
CA ASN A 155 23.33 21.35 -16.14
C ASN A 155 22.34 21.17 -14.97
N ARG A 156 21.91 19.93 -14.71
CA ARG A 156 21.02 19.59 -13.60
C ARG A 156 21.70 18.87 -12.43
N LEU A 157 22.99 18.56 -12.57
CA LEU A 157 23.79 17.98 -11.50
C LEU A 157 24.43 19.07 -10.62
N PRO A 158 24.66 18.80 -9.33
CA PRO A 158 25.54 19.59 -8.49
C PRO A 158 26.91 19.83 -9.13
N LYS A 159 27.45 21.05 -9.02
CA LYS A 159 28.73 21.43 -9.64
C LYS A 159 29.90 20.52 -9.24
N SER A 160 29.89 19.99 -8.02
CA SER A 160 30.90 19.05 -7.51
C SER A 160 30.98 17.76 -8.32
N LEU A 161 29.89 17.35 -8.97
CA LEU A 161 29.80 16.10 -9.73
C LEU A 161 30.10 16.29 -11.23
N HIS A 162 30.30 17.53 -11.69
CA HIS A 162 30.48 17.82 -13.12
C HIS A 162 31.75 17.19 -13.70
N GLU A 163 32.85 17.22 -12.96
CA GLU A 163 34.12 16.64 -13.40
C GLU A 163 34.04 15.11 -13.50
N GLU A 164 33.49 14.46 -12.47
CA GLU A 164 33.26 13.02 -12.46
C GLU A 164 32.34 12.60 -13.62
N PHE A 165 31.21 13.30 -13.81
CA PHE A 165 30.26 13.02 -14.87
C PHE A 165 30.90 13.15 -16.26
N ARG A 166 31.66 14.22 -16.51
CA ARG A 166 32.35 14.42 -17.81
C ARG A 166 33.40 13.35 -18.07
N SER A 167 34.17 12.99 -17.04
CA SER A 167 35.20 11.96 -17.15
C SER A 167 34.59 10.60 -17.53
N ARG A 168 33.43 10.27 -16.97
CA ARG A 168 32.76 8.97 -17.17
C ARG A 168 31.86 8.92 -18.41
N PHE A 169 31.14 10.01 -18.73
CA PHE A 169 30.06 10.00 -19.72
C PHE A 169 30.22 11.03 -20.85
N GLY A 170 31.31 11.81 -20.88
CA GLY A 170 31.49 12.93 -21.81
C GLY A 170 31.41 12.60 -23.30
N LYS A 171 31.55 11.32 -23.66
CA LYS A 171 31.45 10.79 -25.04
C LYS A 171 30.47 9.62 -25.18
N THR A 172 29.63 9.42 -24.16
CA THR A 172 28.74 8.26 -24.08
C THR A 172 27.31 8.70 -24.34
N ASP A 173 26.53 7.89 -25.06
CA ASP A 173 25.09 8.16 -25.21
C ASP A 173 24.34 7.80 -23.92
N VAL A 174 24.31 8.76 -23.01
CA VAL A 174 23.59 8.74 -21.73
C VAL A 174 22.07 8.53 -21.83
N SER A 175 21.49 8.58 -23.04
CA SER A 175 20.06 8.28 -23.22
C SER A 175 19.78 6.78 -23.27
N GLN A 176 20.77 5.94 -23.58
CA GLN A 176 20.61 4.49 -23.69
C GLN A 176 20.36 3.85 -22.32
N LEU A 177 19.50 2.83 -22.32
CA LEU A 177 19.04 2.18 -21.09
C LEU A 177 20.16 1.41 -20.37
N GLU A 178 21.16 0.94 -21.12
CA GLU A 178 22.33 0.21 -20.66
C GLU A 178 23.19 1.02 -19.70
N TYR A 179 23.23 2.34 -19.87
CA TYR A 179 23.99 3.23 -18.97
C TYR A 179 23.18 3.72 -17.78
N TYR A 180 21.88 3.42 -17.73
CA TYR A 180 21.02 3.84 -16.64
C TYR A 180 21.53 3.41 -15.25
N PRO A 181 21.99 2.16 -15.02
CA PRO A 181 22.57 1.76 -13.73
C PRO A 181 23.80 2.60 -13.36
N ALA A 182 24.69 2.84 -14.33
CA ALA A 182 25.89 3.67 -14.13
C ALA A 182 25.56 5.14 -13.82
N LEU A 183 24.45 5.65 -14.35
CA LEU A 183 23.95 7.01 -14.13
C LEU A 183 23.21 7.15 -12.80
N MET A 184 22.66 6.07 -12.23
CA MET A 184 21.83 6.12 -11.02
C MET A 184 22.46 6.94 -9.87
N PRO A 185 23.74 6.78 -9.50
CA PRO A 185 24.34 7.56 -8.42
C PRO A 185 24.26 9.09 -8.66
N LEU A 186 24.30 9.53 -9.93
CA LEU A 186 24.20 10.93 -10.30
C LEU A 186 22.73 11.38 -10.41
N LEU A 187 21.86 10.52 -10.94
CA LEU A 187 20.44 10.81 -11.07
C LEU A 187 19.73 10.93 -9.72
N LEU A 188 20.23 10.26 -8.68
CA LEU A 188 19.72 10.36 -7.31
C LEU A 188 20.05 11.70 -6.63
N GLU A 189 21.01 12.45 -7.16
CA GLU A 189 21.40 13.79 -6.71
C GLU A 189 20.55 14.89 -7.38
N MET A 190 19.57 14.50 -8.22
CA MET A 190 18.63 15.43 -8.86
C MET A 190 17.34 15.57 -8.04
N ASP A 191 16.85 16.80 -7.92
CA ASP A 191 15.64 17.08 -7.14
C ASP A 191 14.33 16.59 -7.79
N ARG A 192 14.32 16.49 -9.13
CA ARG A 192 13.13 16.31 -9.97
C ARG A 192 13.14 14.99 -10.74
N GLY A 193 12.02 14.67 -11.35
CA GLY A 193 11.76 13.34 -11.88
C GLY A 193 12.55 12.98 -13.14
N GLN A 194 12.72 11.68 -13.34
CA GLN A 194 13.28 11.12 -14.58
C GLN A 194 12.14 10.73 -15.53
N VAL A 195 12.41 10.71 -16.84
CA VAL A 195 11.43 10.36 -17.87
C VAL A 195 11.99 9.24 -18.73
N MET A 196 11.28 8.12 -18.77
CA MET A 196 11.51 7.01 -19.69
C MET A 196 10.42 7.00 -20.75
N ALA A 197 10.77 6.67 -21.99
CA ALA A 197 9.79 6.54 -23.05
C ALA A 197 10.28 5.60 -24.13
N GLN A 198 9.35 5.14 -24.98
CA GLN A 198 9.73 4.44 -26.20
C GLN A 198 10.28 5.44 -27.23
N ASP A 199 11.24 5.01 -28.02
CA ASP A 199 11.64 5.70 -29.24
C ASP A 199 10.71 5.31 -30.42
N SER A 200 11.03 5.80 -31.62
CA SER A 200 10.31 5.49 -32.86
C SER A 200 10.36 4.01 -33.28
N PHE A 201 11.27 3.22 -32.74
CA PHE A 201 11.37 1.78 -32.96
C PHE A 201 10.72 0.95 -31.85
N GLY A 202 10.20 1.61 -30.80
CA GLY A 202 9.52 0.97 -29.68
C GLY A 202 10.45 0.55 -28.53
N PHE A 203 11.73 0.95 -28.54
CA PHE A 203 12.68 0.65 -27.47
C PHE A 203 12.65 1.72 -26.39
N TYR A 204 12.71 1.28 -25.12
CA TYR A 204 12.78 2.21 -23.99
C TYR A 204 14.16 2.83 -23.85
N HIS A 205 14.17 4.13 -23.57
CA HIS A 205 15.37 4.93 -23.33
C HIS A 205 15.07 6.01 -22.27
N LEU A 206 16.13 6.61 -21.72
CA LEU A 206 16.03 7.79 -20.87
C LEU A 206 15.72 9.00 -21.75
N ALA A 207 14.43 9.31 -21.88
CA ALA A 207 13.90 10.37 -22.73
C ALA A 207 14.01 11.77 -22.12
N GLY A 208 14.30 11.87 -20.83
CA GLY A 208 14.43 13.16 -20.17
C GLY A 208 14.72 13.12 -18.68
N VAL A 209 15.05 14.28 -18.14
CA VAL A 209 15.33 14.50 -16.72
C VAL A 209 14.67 15.77 -16.21
N TYR A 210 14.78 16.02 -14.91
CA TYR A 210 14.29 17.23 -14.26
C TYR A 210 12.78 17.48 -14.44
N ALA A 211 12.01 16.39 -14.49
CA ALA A 211 10.58 16.40 -14.75
C ALA A 211 9.75 16.91 -13.56
N SER A 212 8.72 17.69 -13.89
CA SER A 212 7.85 18.38 -12.94
C SER A 212 6.45 17.78 -12.97
N PHE A 213 6.09 16.96 -11.98
CA PHE A 213 4.80 16.28 -11.96
C PHE A 213 3.71 17.22 -11.41
N PRO A 214 2.72 17.65 -12.23
CA PRO A 214 1.64 18.52 -11.77
C PRO A 214 0.71 17.78 -10.81
N SER A 215 0.37 18.44 -9.70
CA SER A 215 -0.43 17.84 -8.63
C SER A 215 -1.87 18.36 -8.57
N ASP A 216 -2.11 19.66 -8.84
CA ASP A 216 -3.44 20.30 -8.75
C ASP A 216 -4.24 19.89 -7.48
N LEU A 217 -3.55 19.80 -6.35
CA LEU A 217 -4.00 19.13 -5.12
C LEU A 217 -5.39 19.56 -4.65
N ASP A 218 -5.61 20.87 -4.50
CA ASP A 218 -6.88 21.41 -3.98
C ASP A 218 -8.06 21.04 -4.89
N SER A 219 -7.88 21.13 -6.21
CA SER A 219 -8.90 20.77 -7.18
C SER A 219 -9.20 19.28 -7.16
N GLU A 220 -8.19 18.41 -7.06
CA GLU A 220 -8.40 16.96 -6.99
C GLU A 220 -9.07 16.52 -5.69
N ILE A 221 -8.70 17.11 -4.54
CA ILE A 221 -9.38 16.83 -3.26
C ILE A 221 -10.85 17.25 -3.35
N LYS A 222 -11.14 18.49 -3.80
CA LYS A 222 -12.53 18.98 -3.92
C LYS A 222 -13.37 18.11 -4.84
N ARG A 223 -12.86 17.80 -6.05
CA ARG A 223 -13.56 16.93 -7.02
C ARG A 223 -13.79 15.53 -6.44
N PHE A 224 -12.79 14.94 -5.79
CA PHE A 224 -12.93 13.61 -5.21
C PHE A 224 -13.91 13.60 -4.04
N GLY A 225 -13.82 14.57 -3.12
CA GLY A 225 -14.72 14.68 -1.97
C GLY A 225 -16.18 14.94 -2.36
N LEU A 226 -16.44 15.73 -3.41
CA LEU A 226 -17.77 15.88 -4.00
C LEU A 226 -18.26 14.55 -4.60
N HIS A 227 -17.40 13.84 -5.35
CA HIS A 227 -17.74 12.57 -5.98
C HIS A 227 -18.11 11.48 -4.97
N ILE A 228 -17.43 11.42 -3.83
CA ILE A 228 -17.72 10.44 -2.77
C ILE A 228 -18.77 10.91 -1.76
N GLY A 229 -19.41 12.06 -2.00
CA GLY A 229 -20.47 12.61 -1.14
C GLY A 229 -20.00 13.13 0.22
N LYS A 230 -18.69 13.36 0.40
CA LYS A 230 -18.11 13.89 1.64
C LYS A 230 -18.04 15.41 1.67
N PHE A 231 -18.20 16.07 0.52
CA PHE A 231 -18.32 17.52 0.38
C PHE A 231 -19.65 17.89 -0.29
N ALA A 232 -20.10 19.12 -0.03
CA ALA A 232 -21.22 19.75 -0.73
C ALA A 232 -20.83 21.19 -1.10
N VAL A 233 -21.36 21.70 -2.21
CA VAL A 233 -21.06 23.05 -2.69
C VAL A 233 -21.64 24.07 -1.70
N GLY A 234 -20.79 24.98 -1.20
CA GLY A 234 -21.19 26.01 -0.24
C GLY A 234 -21.20 25.59 1.23
N ASP A 235 -20.91 24.33 1.54
CA ASP A 235 -20.89 23.81 2.92
C ASP A 235 -19.45 23.73 3.45
N ASN A 236 -19.01 24.82 4.09
CA ASN A 236 -17.65 24.95 4.61
C ASN A 236 -17.38 24.04 5.82
N GLU A 237 -18.37 23.86 6.71
CA GLU A 237 -18.24 23.03 7.90
C GLU A 237 -18.07 21.55 7.52
N LEU A 238 -18.85 21.09 6.53
CA LEU A 238 -18.73 19.74 6.00
C LEU A 238 -17.38 19.52 5.33
N TYR A 239 -16.88 20.52 4.59
CA TYR A 239 -15.56 20.48 3.99
C TYR A 239 -14.47 20.37 5.06
N GLU A 240 -14.46 21.26 6.06
CA GLU A 240 -13.47 21.28 7.14
C GLU A 240 -13.41 19.93 7.88
N ARG A 241 -14.58 19.40 8.25
CA ARG A 241 -14.71 18.13 8.99
C ARG A 241 -14.19 16.92 8.20
N ASN A 242 -14.37 16.91 6.88
CA ASN A 242 -14.05 15.73 6.05
C ASN A 242 -12.77 15.87 5.22
N ARG A 243 -12.18 17.07 5.10
CA ARG A 243 -11.06 17.33 4.18
C ARG A 243 -9.89 16.37 4.40
N LEU A 244 -9.51 16.16 5.65
CA LEU A 244 -8.39 15.29 5.99
C LEU A 244 -8.67 13.82 5.61
N PHE A 245 -9.89 13.34 5.86
CA PHE A 245 -10.32 12.00 5.47
C PHE A 245 -10.26 11.83 3.94
N VAL A 246 -10.84 12.78 3.19
CA VAL A 246 -10.87 12.74 1.72
C VAL A 246 -9.45 12.72 1.16
N TYR A 247 -8.57 13.58 1.69
CA TYR A 247 -7.17 13.62 1.25
C TYR A 247 -6.43 12.32 1.58
N GLN A 248 -6.59 11.80 2.81
CA GLN A 248 -5.93 10.57 3.23
C GLN A 248 -6.39 9.38 2.39
N PHE A 249 -7.70 9.25 2.18
CA PHE A 249 -8.28 8.20 1.35
C PHE A 249 -7.76 8.26 -0.08
N LEU A 250 -7.75 9.47 -0.68
CA LEU A 250 -7.25 9.69 -2.03
C LEU A 250 -5.79 9.27 -2.14
N MET A 251 -4.93 9.68 -1.21
CA MET A 251 -3.51 9.32 -1.22
C MET A 251 -3.28 7.82 -0.99
N GLU A 252 -4.06 7.21 -0.09
CA GLU A 252 -3.98 5.79 0.22
C GLU A 252 -4.31 4.94 -1.01
N LEU A 253 -5.27 5.34 -1.87
CA LEU A 253 -5.59 4.64 -3.14
C LEU A 253 -4.37 4.47 -4.07
N TYR A 254 -3.41 5.39 -3.99
CA TYR A 254 -2.18 5.40 -4.82
C TYR A 254 -0.95 4.96 -4.03
N GLY A 255 -1.13 4.35 -2.85
CA GLY A 255 -0.01 3.76 -2.11
C GLY A 255 0.74 4.72 -1.20
N PHE A 256 0.22 5.92 -0.89
CA PHE A 256 1.00 6.93 -0.17
C PHE A 256 0.29 7.46 1.09
N PRO A 257 1.06 7.73 2.17
CA PRO A 257 0.62 8.61 3.23
C PRO A 257 0.77 10.10 2.83
N ILE A 258 0.12 11.00 3.59
CA ILE A 258 0.27 12.46 3.43
C ILE A 258 1.54 12.92 4.15
N VAL A 259 2.63 13.19 3.43
CA VAL A 259 3.92 13.59 4.06
C VAL A 259 4.78 14.48 3.17
N SER A 260 5.15 14.03 1.97
CA SER A 260 6.07 14.76 1.08
C SER A 260 5.41 15.17 -0.22
N GLU A 261 5.78 16.35 -0.75
CA GLU A 261 5.31 16.82 -2.05
C GLU A 261 5.59 15.83 -3.18
N ARG A 262 6.79 15.22 -3.23
CA ARG A 262 7.16 14.23 -4.25
C ARG A 262 6.14 13.09 -4.38
N ARG A 263 5.66 12.57 -3.25
CA ARG A 263 4.63 11.51 -3.20
C ARG A 263 3.27 12.04 -3.64
N THR A 264 2.85 13.19 -3.13
CA THR A 264 1.59 13.83 -3.50
C THR A 264 1.53 14.13 -5.00
N SER A 265 2.56 14.74 -5.55
CA SER A 265 2.66 15.05 -6.98
C SER A 265 2.68 13.79 -7.83
N SER A 266 3.41 12.75 -7.43
CA SER A 266 3.44 11.49 -8.17
C SER A 266 2.08 10.76 -8.14
N ALA A 267 1.39 10.74 -7.01
CA ALA A 267 0.06 10.14 -6.88
C ALA A 267 -0.98 10.83 -7.78
N LEU A 268 -1.02 12.17 -7.72
CA LEU A 268 -1.99 12.96 -8.48
C LEU A 268 -1.66 13.00 -9.97
N PHE A 269 -0.38 12.99 -10.32
CA PHE A 269 0.04 12.83 -11.70
C PHE A 269 -0.34 11.46 -12.26
N ALA A 270 -0.06 10.36 -11.53
CA ALA A 270 -0.50 9.01 -11.92
C ALA A 270 -2.03 8.91 -12.07
N ARG A 271 -2.78 9.54 -11.16
CA ARG A 271 -4.24 9.65 -11.27
C ARG A 271 -4.68 10.38 -12.55
N ARG A 272 -4.01 11.47 -12.90
CA ARG A 272 -4.31 12.24 -14.12
C ARG A 272 -4.00 11.42 -15.37
N LEU A 273 -2.85 10.75 -15.43
CA LEU A 273 -2.48 9.85 -16.52
C LEU A 273 -3.48 8.70 -16.68
N HIS A 274 -3.92 8.10 -15.58
CA HIS A 274 -4.94 7.04 -15.59
C HIS A 274 -6.28 7.51 -16.16
N LYS A 275 -6.74 8.71 -15.77
CA LYS A 275 -7.96 9.32 -16.32
C LYS A 275 -7.84 9.62 -17.83
N LEU A 276 -6.64 9.91 -18.32
CA LEU A 276 -6.36 10.13 -19.74
C LEU A 276 -6.24 8.82 -20.53
N GLY A 277 -6.26 7.66 -19.86
CA GLY A 277 -6.09 6.36 -20.52
C GLY A 277 -4.66 6.09 -20.97
N GLU A 278 -3.67 6.80 -20.42
CA GLU A 278 -2.26 6.61 -20.78
C GLU A 278 -1.75 5.23 -20.34
N HIS A 279 -0.85 4.66 -21.14
CA HIS A 279 -0.09 3.47 -20.77
C HIS A 279 1.22 3.91 -20.11
N PHE A 280 1.24 3.87 -18.77
CA PHE A 280 2.30 4.49 -17.98
C PHE A 280 2.74 3.66 -16.77
N MET A 281 3.92 4.00 -16.26
CA MET A 281 4.40 3.60 -14.94
C MET A 281 5.04 4.81 -14.24
N VAL A 282 4.64 5.07 -13.00
CA VAL A 282 5.28 6.06 -12.11
C VAL A 282 5.97 5.30 -10.99
N ARG A 283 7.25 5.59 -10.75
CA ARG A 283 8.04 5.02 -9.63
C ARG A 283 8.51 6.13 -8.72
N VAL A 284 8.44 5.89 -7.41
CA VAL A 284 8.81 6.87 -6.40
C VAL A 284 9.52 6.18 -5.25
N LEU A 285 10.64 6.75 -4.82
CA LEU A 285 11.28 6.45 -3.56
C LEU A 285 11.36 7.74 -2.75
N GLY A 286 10.75 7.75 -1.56
CA GLY A 286 10.89 8.86 -0.63
C GLY A 286 11.93 8.51 0.44
N GLN A 287 12.64 9.54 0.91
CA GLN A 287 13.62 9.38 1.98
C GLN A 287 12.97 8.91 3.28
N THR A 288 11.70 9.24 3.55
CA THR A 288 11.02 8.85 4.79
C THR A 288 10.47 7.42 4.77
N ASP A 289 9.99 6.92 3.63
CA ASP A 289 9.31 5.61 3.52
C ASP A 289 10.23 4.48 3.09
N ARG A 290 11.41 4.80 2.52
CA ARG A 290 12.48 3.83 2.21
C ARG A 290 11.97 2.65 1.36
N THR A 291 10.92 2.94 0.61
CA THR A 291 10.10 1.97 -0.13
C THR A 291 9.93 2.48 -1.54
N ILE A 292 10.27 1.64 -2.52
CA ILE A 292 10.01 1.94 -3.92
C ILE A 292 8.54 1.66 -4.19
N THR A 293 7.77 2.70 -4.40
CA THR A 293 6.35 2.61 -4.77
C THR A 293 6.22 2.72 -6.29
N THR A 294 5.54 1.75 -6.90
CA THR A 294 5.27 1.70 -8.34
C THR A 294 3.78 1.80 -8.56
N ILE A 295 3.33 2.79 -9.35
CA ILE A 295 1.95 2.92 -9.82
C ILE A 295 1.97 2.69 -11.32
N LYS A 296 1.22 1.70 -11.82
CA LYS A 296 1.20 1.42 -13.27
C LYS A 296 -0.20 1.20 -13.82
N ASN A 297 -0.40 1.64 -15.06
CA ASN A 297 -1.61 1.37 -15.82
C ASN A 297 -1.28 0.48 -17.03
N GLY A 298 -1.78 -0.76 -16.99
CA GLY A 298 -1.66 -1.71 -18.11
C GLY A 298 -2.73 -1.47 -19.19
N SER A 299 -2.78 -2.36 -20.18
CA SER A 299 -3.81 -2.35 -21.23
C SER A 299 -5.21 -2.73 -20.74
N ASN A 300 -5.32 -3.28 -19.53
CA ASN A 300 -6.61 -3.63 -18.92
C ASN A 300 -7.21 -2.43 -18.16
N LEU A 301 -8.39 -1.99 -18.60
CA LEU A 301 -9.19 -0.92 -17.99
C LEU A 301 -9.67 -1.30 -16.58
N ARG A 302 -8.79 -1.21 -15.59
CA ARG A 302 -9.13 -1.27 -14.16
C ARG A 302 -9.65 0.09 -13.71
N HIS A 303 -10.49 0.08 -12.67
CA HIS A 303 -11.03 1.31 -12.08
C HIS A 303 -9.95 2.21 -11.47
N TYR A 304 -8.82 1.62 -11.05
CA TYR A 304 -7.63 2.31 -10.53
C TYR A 304 -6.36 1.68 -11.14
N PRO A 305 -5.23 2.43 -11.22
CA PRO A 305 -3.95 1.85 -11.59
C PRO A 305 -3.45 0.86 -10.52
N THR A 306 -2.61 -0.09 -10.91
CA THR A 306 -2.03 -1.07 -9.97
C THR A 306 -0.96 -0.41 -9.12
N VAL A 307 -0.88 -0.76 -7.84
CA VAL A 307 0.09 -0.23 -6.89
C VAL A 307 0.91 -1.38 -6.30
N ASP A 308 2.23 -1.24 -6.37
CA ASP A 308 3.20 -2.15 -5.78
C ASP A 308 4.20 -1.38 -4.90
N LYS A 309 4.70 -2.02 -3.85
CA LYS A 309 5.77 -1.50 -2.98
C LYS A 309 6.88 -2.52 -2.84
N ILE A 310 8.14 -2.07 -2.85
CA ILE A 310 9.34 -2.89 -2.63
C ILE A 310 10.21 -2.24 -1.56
N ALA A 311 10.64 -3.00 -0.56
CA ALA A 311 11.49 -2.50 0.51
C ALA A 311 12.31 -3.61 1.19
N LEU A 312 13.26 -3.21 2.03
CA LEU A 312 14.03 -4.10 2.89
C LEU A 312 13.36 -4.26 4.24
N VAL A 313 13.00 -5.50 4.58
CA VAL A 313 12.20 -5.84 5.75
C VAL A 313 12.94 -6.89 6.58
N PRO A 314 13.06 -6.71 7.92
CA PRO A 314 13.51 -7.76 8.80
C PRO A 314 12.36 -8.77 9.04
N VAL A 315 12.67 -10.06 8.95
CA VAL A 315 11.75 -11.12 9.35
C VAL A 315 11.77 -11.26 10.88
N GLU A 316 10.58 -11.22 11.48
CA GLU A 316 10.38 -11.32 12.92
C GLU A 316 10.87 -12.70 13.43
N PRO A 317 11.60 -12.78 14.55
CA PRO A 317 12.17 -14.04 15.07
C PRO A 317 11.14 -15.16 15.28
N GLU A 318 9.88 -14.80 15.54
CA GLU A 318 8.79 -15.75 15.82
C GLU A 318 8.35 -16.51 14.56
N GLN A 319 8.67 -16.01 13.35
CA GLN A 319 8.30 -16.63 12.08
C GLN A 319 9.26 -17.77 11.70
N THR A 320 9.43 -18.75 12.60
CA THR A 320 10.43 -19.83 12.49
C THR A 320 10.33 -20.64 11.20
N ASP A 321 9.11 -21.01 10.77
CA ASP A 321 8.90 -21.73 9.50
C ASP A 321 9.34 -20.89 8.29
N ALA A 322 8.94 -19.61 8.25
CA ALA A 322 9.35 -18.72 7.18
C ALA A 322 10.87 -18.49 7.18
N ILE A 323 11.50 -18.37 8.35
CA ILE A 323 12.96 -18.24 8.47
C ILE A 323 13.66 -19.49 7.92
N ALA A 324 13.16 -20.68 8.23
CA ALA A 324 13.73 -21.93 7.72
C ALA A 324 13.65 -22.00 6.19
N ASP A 325 12.48 -21.70 5.61
CA ASP A 325 12.27 -21.69 4.15
C ASP A 325 13.16 -20.64 3.46
N LEU A 326 13.26 -19.43 4.04
CA LEU A 326 14.10 -18.35 3.52
C LEU A 326 15.59 -18.71 3.57
N ALA A 327 16.05 -19.34 4.65
CA ALA A 327 17.43 -19.79 4.81
C ALA A 327 17.77 -20.90 3.82
N GLN A 328 16.89 -21.90 3.69
CA GLN A 328 17.07 -23.01 2.74
C GLN A 328 17.16 -22.51 1.30
N GLY A 329 16.36 -21.49 0.95
CA GLY A 329 16.32 -20.91 -0.38
C GLY A 329 17.30 -19.77 -0.66
N GLY A 330 18.11 -19.34 0.32
CA GLY A 330 19.08 -18.24 0.13
C GLY A 330 18.46 -16.84 -0.04
N TYR A 331 17.27 -16.60 0.50
CA TYR A 331 16.51 -15.35 0.28
C TYR A 331 16.93 -14.18 1.19
N PHE A 332 17.84 -14.39 2.14
CA PHE A 332 18.32 -13.33 3.03
C PHE A 332 19.35 -12.44 2.34
N VAL A 333 19.13 -11.12 2.43
CA VAL A 333 20.15 -10.09 2.18
C VAL A 333 21.17 -10.09 3.31
N ASP A 334 20.70 -10.17 4.56
CA ASP A 334 21.52 -10.31 5.77
C ASP A 334 20.83 -11.31 6.69
N GLU A 335 21.43 -12.49 6.86
CA GLU A 335 20.89 -13.58 7.68
C GLU A 335 20.88 -13.23 9.18
N LYS A 336 21.90 -12.51 9.68
CA LYS A 336 21.99 -12.14 11.10
C LYS A 336 20.88 -11.18 11.50
N ARG A 337 20.61 -10.20 10.63
CA ARG A 337 19.52 -9.23 10.80
C ARG A 337 18.18 -9.73 10.22
N ARG A 338 18.16 -10.92 9.60
CA ARG A 338 17.01 -11.54 8.90
C ARG A 338 16.37 -10.63 7.86
N VAL A 339 17.19 -9.87 7.13
CA VAL A 339 16.71 -8.88 6.15
C VAL A 339 16.42 -9.56 4.83
N ILE A 340 15.25 -9.27 4.27
CA ILE A 340 14.80 -9.74 2.96
C ILE A 340 14.36 -8.57 2.08
N ILE A 341 14.29 -8.80 0.77
CA ILE A 341 13.66 -7.88 -0.19
C ILE A 341 12.19 -8.28 -0.33
N LEU A 342 11.28 -7.47 0.21
CA LEU A 342 9.85 -7.76 0.19
C LEU A 342 9.14 -6.87 -0.82
N LYS A 343 8.37 -7.50 -1.71
CA LYS A 343 7.47 -6.85 -2.65
C LYS A 343 6.02 -7.14 -2.29
N VAL A 344 5.19 -6.10 -2.31
CA VAL A 344 3.78 -6.17 -1.93
C VAL A 344 2.94 -5.53 -3.02
N THR A 345 1.94 -6.25 -3.49
CA THR A 345 0.92 -5.72 -4.41
C THR A 345 -0.36 -5.45 -3.66
N TYR A 346 -1.01 -4.34 -3.99
CA TYR A 346 -2.24 -3.93 -3.35
C TYR A 346 -3.43 -3.97 -4.31
N ARG A 347 -4.58 -4.23 -3.71
CA ARG A 347 -5.89 -4.11 -4.34
C ARG A 347 -6.59 -2.87 -3.81
N GLN A 348 -6.99 -1.98 -4.71
CA GLN A 348 -7.81 -0.80 -4.42
C GLN A 348 -9.29 -1.14 -4.25
N HIS A 349 -9.95 -0.41 -3.35
CA HIS A 349 -11.38 -0.48 -3.12
C HIS A 349 -12.05 0.87 -3.35
N LYS A 350 -13.30 0.85 -3.83
CA LYS A 350 -14.08 2.06 -4.03
C LYS A 350 -14.54 2.59 -2.67
N PHE A 351 -14.76 3.89 -2.55
CA PHE A 351 -15.39 4.39 -1.34
C PHE A 351 -16.85 3.91 -1.25
N ASN A 352 -17.23 3.35 -0.10
CA ASN A 352 -18.61 3.00 0.24
C ASN A 352 -19.01 3.74 1.52
N ALA A 353 -20.01 4.61 1.42
CA ALA A 353 -20.50 5.45 2.52
C ALA A 353 -21.27 4.65 3.59
N ASP A 354 -21.89 3.54 3.18
CA ASP A 354 -22.77 2.74 4.04
C ASP A 354 -21.99 1.70 4.84
N ASN A 355 -20.72 1.46 4.49
CA ASN A 355 -19.84 0.53 5.18
C ASN A 355 -19.23 1.17 6.44
N VAL A 356 -19.38 0.52 7.59
CA VAL A 356 -18.82 0.90 8.89
C VAL A 356 -17.31 1.01 8.88
N ARG A 357 -16.64 0.23 8.02
CA ARG A 357 -15.19 0.34 7.85
C ARG A 357 -14.79 1.64 7.17
N GLN A 358 -15.71 2.32 6.46
CA GLN A 358 -15.43 3.30 5.41
C GLN A 358 -14.27 2.77 4.58
N GLU A 359 -14.58 1.85 3.64
CA GLU A 359 -13.63 0.89 3.01
C GLU A 359 -12.17 1.35 3.01
N ARG A 360 -11.25 0.50 3.47
CA ARG A 360 -9.82 0.79 3.30
C ARG A 360 -9.58 1.07 1.83
N ALA A 361 -8.87 2.14 1.51
CA ALA A 361 -8.56 2.45 0.12
C ALA A 361 -7.75 1.30 -0.53
N LEU A 362 -6.96 0.57 0.28
CA LEU A 362 -6.19 -0.59 -0.16
C LEU A 362 -6.30 -1.81 0.78
N SER A 363 -6.10 -2.99 0.20
CA SER A 363 -5.73 -4.21 0.91
C SER A 363 -4.53 -4.89 0.26
N VAL A 364 -3.75 -5.66 1.01
CA VAL A 364 -2.71 -6.52 0.43
C VAL A 364 -3.35 -7.60 -0.43
N GLU A 365 -2.97 -7.68 -1.70
CA GLU A 365 -3.41 -8.69 -2.67
C GLU A 365 -2.42 -9.87 -2.69
N ARG A 366 -1.12 -9.58 -2.87
CA ARG A 366 -0.05 -10.59 -2.84
C ARG A 366 1.24 -10.05 -2.21
N GLN A 367 2.08 -10.97 -1.76
CA GLN A 367 3.42 -10.72 -1.23
C GLN A 367 4.41 -11.62 -1.96
N GLU A 368 5.61 -11.11 -2.21
CA GLU A 368 6.67 -11.80 -2.93
C GLU A 368 8.01 -11.47 -2.26
N VAL A 369 8.76 -12.48 -1.81
CA VAL A 369 10.14 -12.29 -1.35
C VAL A 369 11.07 -12.46 -2.54
N ILE A 370 11.86 -11.44 -2.85
CA ILE A 370 12.76 -11.43 -4.02
C ILE A 370 14.12 -11.97 -3.59
N HIS A 371 14.62 -12.97 -4.30
CA HIS A 371 15.95 -13.52 -4.06
C HIS A 371 17.03 -12.48 -4.41
N PRO A 372 18.01 -12.19 -3.51
CA PRO A 372 18.96 -11.10 -3.70
C PRO A 372 19.95 -11.30 -4.85
N VAL A 373 20.26 -12.55 -5.21
CA VAL A 373 21.20 -12.89 -6.32
C VAL A 373 20.49 -13.23 -7.64
N THR A 374 19.46 -14.07 -7.63
CA THR A 374 18.77 -14.53 -8.85
C THR A 374 17.56 -13.66 -9.23
N GLY A 375 17.06 -12.82 -8.32
CA GLY A 375 15.82 -12.05 -8.53
C GLY A 375 14.52 -12.87 -8.56
N GLN A 376 14.59 -14.20 -8.36
CA GLN A 376 13.40 -15.05 -8.34
C GLN A 376 12.47 -14.71 -7.17
N ALA A 377 11.16 -14.78 -7.40
CA ALA A 377 10.15 -14.46 -6.41
C ALA A 377 9.65 -15.69 -5.67
N LEU A 378 9.66 -15.65 -4.33
CA LEU A 378 9.01 -16.60 -3.45
C LEU A 378 7.65 -16.06 -3.01
N THR A 379 6.57 -16.75 -3.39
CA THR A 379 5.21 -16.18 -3.32
C THR A 379 4.30 -16.81 -2.26
N HIS A 380 4.71 -17.94 -1.67
CA HIS A 380 3.88 -18.69 -0.72
C HIS A 380 4.05 -18.23 0.74
N LEU A 381 5.09 -17.46 1.04
CA LEU A 381 5.34 -16.94 2.38
C LEU A 381 4.53 -15.67 2.66
N ASN A 382 4.11 -15.52 3.90
CA ASN A 382 3.30 -14.40 4.36
C ASN A 382 4.01 -13.67 5.50
N ILE A 383 4.89 -12.75 5.15
CA ILE A 383 5.76 -12.03 6.09
C ILE A 383 4.97 -10.97 6.87
N ILE A 384 4.02 -10.29 6.22
CA ILE A 384 3.36 -9.09 6.75
C ILE A 384 2.20 -9.43 7.71
N LYS A 385 1.51 -10.56 7.52
CA LYS A 385 0.40 -10.92 8.41
C LYS A 385 0.92 -11.81 9.53
N ASP A 386 1.14 -11.22 10.69
CA ASP A 386 1.11 -12.00 11.91
C ASP A 386 0.11 -11.42 12.92
N THR A 387 -1.08 -12.01 12.94
CA THR A 387 -2.08 -11.83 13.99
C THR A 387 -1.50 -12.17 15.37
N SER A 388 -0.56 -13.11 15.43
CA SER A 388 0.02 -13.62 16.67
C SER A 388 0.89 -12.53 17.32
N ASN A 389 1.79 -11.90 16.56
CA ASN A 389 2.57 -10.75 17.02
C ASN A 389 1.68 -9.56 17.43
N MET A 390 0.60 -9.27 16.70
CA MET A 390 -0.33 -8.19 17.10
C MET A 390 -0.96 -8.46 18.49
N PHE A 391 -1.32 -9.71 18.76
CA PHE A 391 -1.84 -10.11 20.07
C PHE A 391 -0.76 -10.10 21.15
N LEU A 392 0.45 -10.56 20.84
CA LEU A 392 1.58 -10.59 21.77
C LEU A 392 1.98 -9.17 22.19
N ARG A 393 2.11 -8.24 21.23
CA ARG A 393 2.36 -6.83 21.51
C ARG A 393 1.26 -6.17 22.34
N LEU A 394 0.00 -6.51 22.10
CA LEU A 394 -1.09 -6.00 22.93
C LEU A 394 -0.92 -6.43 24.39
N ASN A 395 -0.53 -7.70 24.62
CA ASN A 395 -0.21 -8.18 25.97
C ASN A 395 0.98 -7.42 26.56
N ASP A 396 2.06 -7.25 25.80
CA ASP A 396 3.26 -6.54 26.28
C ASP A 396 2.95 -5.08 26.65
N ILE A 397 2.11 -4.40 25.84
CA ILE A 397 1.65 -3.03 26.13
C ILE A 397 0.88 -3.00 27.44
N VAL A 398 -0.08 -3.92 27.62
CA VAL A 398 -0.94 -4.00 28.81
C VAL A 398 -0.14 -4.39 30.07
N ARG A 399 0.90 -5.20 29.93
CA ARG A 399 1.82 -5.59 31.00
C ARG A 399 2.86 -4.53 31.33
N GLY A 400 3.11 -3.60 30.40
CA GLY A 400 4.15 -2.58 30.54
C GLY A 400 5.56 -3.06 30.16
N GLU A 401 5.63 -4.17 29.43
CA GLU A 401 6.86 -4.80 28.96
C GLU A 401 7.25 -4.32 27.55
N TYR A 402 6.32 -3.62 26.87
CA TYR A 402 6.57 -3.14 25.52
C TYR A 402 7.54 -1.95 25.50
N SER A 403 8.64 -2.13 24.77
CA SER A 403 9.59 -1.08 24.39
C SER A 403 9.43 -0.78 22.89
N GLY A 404 9.16 0.47 22.55
CA GLY A 404 8.93 0.90 21.18
C GLY A 404 8.35 2.29 21.14
N ARG A 405 8.34 2.92 19.96
CA ARG A 405 7.95 4.32 19.81
C ARG A 405 6.58 4.48 19.17
N ILE A 406 5.75 5.36 19.72
CA ILE A 406 4.53 5.87 19.07
C ILE A 406 4.48 7.39 19.11
N ILE A 407 3.60 7.94 18.27
CA ILE A 407 3.24 9.35 18.32
C ILE A 407 1.78 9.46 18.79
N TYR A 408 1.59 9.96 20.01
CA TYR A 408 0.27 10.25 20.57
C TYR A 408 -0.19 11.64 20.12
N LYS A 409 -1.38 11.69 19.50
CA LYS A 409 -2.03 12.92 18.98
C LYS A 409 -1.09 13.85 18.17
N ARG A 410 -0.13 13.29 17.45
CA ARG A 410 0.85 13.98 16.57
C ARG A 410 1.88 14.88 17.27
N ASN A 411 1.83 15.01 18.59
CA ASN A 411 2.65 15.99 19.32
C ASN A 411 3.54 15.34 20.39
N GLU A 412 3.15 14.17 20.91
CA GLU A 412 3.86 13.52 22.00
C GLU A 412 4.48 12.21 21.52
N ILE A 413 5.77 12.05 21.72
CA ILE A 413 6.50 10.81 21.44
C ILE A 413 6.59 9.99 22.73
N ILE A 414 6.16 8.74 22.66
CA ILE A 414 6.21 7.81 23.80
C ILE A 414 7.01 6.59 23.40
N GLU A 415 7.99 6.21 24.22
CA GLU A 415 9.02 5.22 23.86
C GLU A 415 8.93 3.91 24.67
N ASN A 416 8.03 3.84 25.66
CA ASN A 416 7.83 2.66 26.50
C ASN A 416 6.42 2.63 27.13
N THR A 417 6.14 1.58 27.91
CA THR A 417 4.83 1.33 28.55
C THR A 417 4.93 1.12 30.08
N ASP A 418 5.93 1.74 30.72
CA ASP A 418 6.24 1.54 32.14
C ASP A 418 5.17 2.07 33.13
N THR A 419 4.46 3.14 32.78
CA THR A 419 3.35 3.71 33.58
C THR A 419 1.98 3.51 32.93
N ASP A 420 0.90 3.48 33.74
CA ASP A 420 -0.47 3.35 33.22
C ASP A 420 -0.89 4.50 32.30
N GLU A 421 -0.37 5.72 32.52
CA GLU A 421 -0.53 6.84 31.59
C GLU A 421 0.02 6.48 30.20
N LYS A 422 1.28 6.03 30.15
CA LYS A 422 1.93 5.69 28.88
C LYS A 422 1.23 4.50 28.23
N ARG A 423 0.82 3.49 29.01
CA ARG A 423 0.02 2.36 28.53
C ARG A 423 -1.30 2.82 27.89
N LEU A 424 -2.04 3.73 28.52
CA LEU A 424 -3.30 4.25 27.96
C LEU A 424 -3.06 5.04 26.66
N LYS A 425 -2.05 5.91 26.62
CA LYS A 425 -1.68 6.63 25.37
C LYS A 425 -1.23 5.65 24.27
N PHE A 426 -0.51 4.59 24.65
CA PHE A 426 -0.12 3.49 23.76
C PHE A 426 -1.34 2.75 23.22
N LEU A 427 -2.26 2.34 24.09
CA LEU A 427 -3.50 1.68 23.73
C LEU A 427 -4.35 2.56 22.82
N TYR A 428 -4.45 3.86 23.08
CA TYR A 428 -5.16 4.78 22.19
C TYR A 428 -4.58 4.77 20.76
N ALA A 429 -3.26 4.93 20.63
CA ALA A 429 -2.60 4.95 19.33
C ALA A 429 -2.70 3.58 18.64
N TRP A 430 -2.47 2.51 19.39
CA TRP A 430 -2.55 1.13 18.91
C TRP A 430 -3.96 0.76 18.45
N LEU A 431 -4.99 1.04 19.25
CA LEU A 431 -6.39 0.81 18.87
C LEU A 431 -6.77 1.65 17.67
N SER A 432 -6.34 2.90 17.59
CA SER A 432 -6.60 3.77 16.43
C SER A 432 -5.96 3.21 15.15
N LYS A 433 -4.72 2.73 15.23
CA LYS A 433 -3.96 2.12 14.13
C LYS A 433 -4.59 0.80 13.67
N HIS A 434 -5.00 -0.03 14.63
CA HIS A 434 -5.44 -1.39 14.38
C HIS A 434 -6.95 -1.57 14.35
N GLN A 435 -7.74 -0.51 14.58
CA GLN A 435 -9.22 -0.50 14.59
C GLN A 435 -9.79 -1.31 13.43
N ARG A 436 -9.41 -0.97 12.20
CA ARG A 436 -9.92 -1.63 10.99
C ARG A 436 -9.50 -3.11 10.90
N ARG A 437 -8.39 -3.51 11.52
CA ARG A 437 -7.89 -4.91 11.51
C ARG A 437 -8.63 -5.74 12.55
N ILE A 438 -8.81 -5.21 13.75
CA ILE A 438 -9.58 -5.86 14.82
C ILE A 438 -11.02 -6.11 14.35
N ILE A 439 -11.65 -5.13 13.70
CA ILE A 439 -12.98 -5.26 13.09
C ILE A 439 -12.99 -6.29 11.94
N GLY A 440 -11.85 -6.52 11.26
CA GLY A 440 -11.74 -7.32 10.05
C GLY A 440 -11.32 -8.79 10.23
N TYR A 441 -10.50 -9.09 11.23
CA TYR A 441 -9.85 -10.40 11.42
C TYR A 441 -10.80 -11.50 11.94
N SER A 442 -10.27 -12.71 12.17
CA SER A 442 -11.07 -13.86 12.63
C SER A 442 -11.76 -13.60 13.97
N ASP A 443 -12.82 -14.36 14.25
CA ASP A 443 -13.57 -14.27 15.50
C ASP A 443 -12.68 -14.63 16.70
N GLU A 444 -11.81 -15.62 16.54
CA GLU A 444 -10.82 -16.03 17.54
C GLU A 444 -9.85 -14.89 17.88
N PHE A 445 -9.31 -14.22 16.86
CA PHE A 445 -8.42 -13.08 17.06
C PHE A 445 -9.12 -11.95 17.82
N TYR A 446 -10.34 -11.63 17.43
CA TYR A 446 -11.14 -10.59 18.07
C TYR A 446 -11.43 -10.92 19.54
N ALA A 447 -11.83 -12.17 19.83
CA ALA A 447 -12.10 -12.62 21.20
C ALA A 447 -10.86 -12.52 22.10
N ASN A 448 -9.68 -12.85 21.57
CA ASN A 448 -8.42 -12.71 22.28
C ASN A 448 -8.10 -11.23 22.58
N VAL A 449 -8.27 -10.32 21.62
CA VAL A 449 -8.08 -8.88 21.83
C VAL A 449 -9.03 -8.34 22.90
N VAL A 450 -10.32 -8.69 22.82
CA VAL A 450 -11.35 -8.27 23.80
C VAL A 450 -10.97 -8.75 25.20
N LYS A 451 -10.58 -10.01 25.34
CA LYS A 451 -10.16 -10.59 26.63
C LYS A 451 -9.01 -9.81 27.27
N VAL A 452 -7.99 -9.43 26.51
CA VAL A 452 -6.84 -8.68 27.03
C VAL A 452 -7.23 -7.26 27.43
N LEU A 453 -8.03 -6.58 26.60
CA LEU A 453 -8.47 -5.21 26.87
C LEU A 453 -9.43 -5.15 28.06
N ASP A 454 -10.38 -6.08 28.16
CA ASP A 454 -11.32 -6.16 29.28
C ASP A 454 -10.57 -6.42 30.60
N ASN A 455 -9.61 -7.36 30.60
CA ASN A 455 -8.80 -7.66 31.78
C ASN A 455 -7.98 -6.46 32.27
N TYR A 456 -7.60 -5.54 31.38
CA TYR A 456 -6.85 -4.34 31.74
C TYR A 456 -7.75 -3.17 32.13
N LEU A 457 -8.70 -2.82 31.25
CA LEU A 457 -9.53 -1.62 31.39
C LEU A 457 -10.60 -1.78 32.48
N LEU A 458 -11.07 -3.00 32.73
CA LEU A 458 -12.10 -3.30 33.73
C LEU A 458 -11.53 -3.89 35.02
N SER A 459 -10.20 -3.84 35.20
CA SER A 459 -9.52 -4.36 36.40
C SER A 459 -9.90 -3.54 37.64
N PRO A 460 -10.44 -4.17 38.71
CA PRO A 460 -10.79 -3.47 39.94
C PRO A 460 -9.63 -2.72 40.59
N ASP A 461 -8.43 -3.29 40.50
CA ASP A 461 -7.21 -2.77 41.14
C ASP A 461 -6.74 -1.43 40.53
N ARG A 462 -7.26 -1.06 39.35
CA ARG A 462 -6.84 0.13 38.60
C ARG A 462 -7.86 1.27 38.62
N TYR A 463 -9.01 1.09 39.28
CA TYR A 463 -10.07 2.11 39.28
C TYR A 463 -9.61 3.44 39.87
N GLU A 464 -8.82 3.43 40.94
CA GLU A 464 -8.30 4.68 41.53
C GLU A 464 -7.33 5.40 40.58
N VAL A 465 -6.43 4.64 39.94
CA VAL A 465 -5.46 5.16 38.97
C VAL A 465 -6.17 5.75 37.76
N PHE A 466 -7.12 5.02 37.15
CA PHE A 466 -7.90 5.51 36.02
C PHE A 466 -8.84 6.66 36.40
N GLY A 467 -9.32 6.70 37.65
CA GLY A 467 -10.08 7.83 38.19
C GLY A 467 -9.27 9.13 38.17
N SER A 468 -7.99 9.07 38.52
CA SER A 468 -7.08 10.23 38.45
C SER A 468 -6.78 10.68 37.01
N MET A 469 -6.98 9.79 36.02
CA MET A 469 -6.71 10.03 34.60
C MET A 469 -7.97 9.88 33.74
N HIS A 470 -9.12 10.33 34.26
CA HIS A 470 -10.44 10.02 33.71
C HIS A 470 -10.59 10.37 32.23
N GLU A 471 -10.10 11.54 31.80
CA GLU A 471 -10.18 11.96 30.39
C GLU A 471 -9.47 10.99 29.46
N LEU A 472 -8.22 10.63 29.78
CA LEU A 472 -7.43 9.69 28.97
C LEU A 472 -8.06 8.29 28.95
N TYR A 473 -8.56 7.82 30.09
CA TYR A 473 -9.27 6.54 30.17
C TYR A 473 -10.54 6.55 29.30
N GLN A 474 -11.35 7.60 29.37
CA GLN A 474 -12.56 7.74 28.55
C GLN A 474 -12.24 7.80 27.05
N GLU A 475 -11.13 8.41 26.66
CA GLU A 475 -10.69 8.41 25.26
C GLU A 475 -10.38 6.99 24.75
N VAL A 476 -9.62 6.21 25.53
CA VAL A 476 -9.31 4.81 25.20
C VAL A 476 -10.59 3.97 25.19
N TRP A 477 -11.45 4.15 26.20
CA TRP A 477 -12.72 3.43 26.32
C TRP A 477 -13.68 3.73 25.15
N SER A 478 -13.75 4.99 24.72
CA SER A 478 -14.54 5.42 23.55
C SER A 478 -14.04 4.74 22.27
N LYS A 479 -12.72 4.67 22.06
CA LYS A 479 -12.12 3.94 20.92
C LYS A 479 -12.42 2.46 20.97
N TYR A 480 -12.31 1.84 22.14
CA TYR A 480 -12.59 0.43 22.31
C TYR A 480 -14.07 0.10 22.10
N SER A 481 -14.98 0.88 22.71
CA SER A 481 -16.42 0.78 22.51
C SER A 481 -16.81 0.92 21.04
N TYR A 482 -16.20 1.87 20.32
CA TYR A 482 -16.41 2.01 18.89
C TYR A 482 -16.04 0.73 18.13
N ILE A 483 -14.87 0.13 18.42
CA ILE A 483 -14.42 -1.11 17.78
C ILE A 483 -15.41 -2.25 18.02
N GLN A 484 -15.91 -2.40 19.25
CA GLN A 484 -16.86 -3.44 19.62
C GLN A 484 -18.18 -3.30 18.85
N GLN A 485 -18.76 -2.09 18.85
CA GLN A 485 -19.99 -1.82 18.10
C GLN A 485 -19.76 -1.98 16.59
N ALA A 486 -18.66 -1.45 16.06
CA ALA A 486 -18.33 -1.54 14.64
C ALA A 486 -18.14 -2.99 14.16
N ARG A 487 -17.63 -3.89 15.01
CA ARG A 487 -17.54 -5.33 14.71
C ARG A 487 -18.92 -5.94 14.49
N LYS A 488 -19.91 -5.57 15.30
CA LYS A 488 -21.29 -6.07 15.17
C LYS A 488 -21.99 -5.54 13.94
N VAL A 489 -21.82 -4.25 13.64
CA VAL A 489 -22.38 -3.70 12.39
C VAL A 489 -21.73 -4.34 11.18
N ARG A 490 -20.43 -4.64 11.22
CA ARG A 490 -19.76 -5.42 10.17
C ARG A 490 -20.35 -6.82 9.97
N TYR A 491 -20.78 -7.51 11.03
CA TYR A 491 -21.52 -8.77 10.87
C TYR A 491 -22.90 -8.55 10.24
N LEU A 492 -23.57 -7.45 10.58
CA LEU A 492 -24.84 -7.08 9.96
C LEU A 492 -24.69 -6.86 8.45
N GLU A 493 -23.60 -6.20 8.01
CA GLU A 493 -23.23 -6.04 6.61
C GLU A 493 -22.96 -7.40 5.92
N ASP A 494 -22.15 -8.27 6.53
CA ASP A 494 -21.85 -9.60 5.96
C ASP A 494 -23.17 -10.42 5.77
N ILE A 495 -24.08 -10.34 6.75
CA ILE A 495 -25.38 -11.02 6.72
C ILE A 495 -26.33 -10.40 5.68
N GLN A 496 -26.23 -9.09 5.39
CA GLN A 496 -27.03 -8.42 4.35
C GLN A 496 -26.84 -9.09 2.99
N ASP A 497 -25.58 -9.43 2.66
CA ASP A 497 -25.22 -10.16 1.44
C ASP A 497 -25.51 -11.67 1.54
N ARG A 498 -26.13 -12.11 2.64
CA ARG A 498 -26.38 -13.51 3.02
C ARG A 498 -25.10 -14.33 3.11
N ILE A 499 -24.00 -13.71 3.53
CA ILE A 499 -22.74 -14.41 3.78
C ILE A 499 -22.56 -14.52 5.29
N TYR A 500 -22.47 -15.74 5.79
CA TYR A 500 -22.20 -15.98 7.22
C TYR A 500 -21.17 -17.08 7.36
N LYS A 501 -20.05 -16.77 8.02
CA LYS A 501 -18.91 -17.70 8.21
C LYS A 501 -18.43 -18.37 6.92
N GLY A 502 -18.50 -17.64 5.79
CA GLY A 502 -18.06 -18.12 4.48
C GLY A 502 -19.11 -18.88 3.66
N GLU A 503 -20.31 -19.10 4.22
CA GLU A 503 -21.40 -19.81 3.56
C GLU A 503 -22.58 -18.89 3.22
N ARG A 504 -23.31 -19.24 2.17
CA ARG A 504 -24.52 -18.51 1.78
C ARG A 504 -25.70 -18.99 2.60
N ILE A 505 -26.34 -18.08 3.34
CA ILE A 505 -27.45 -18.41 4.25
C ILE A 505 -28.84 -18.13 3.65
N SER A 506 -29.86 -18.75 4.26
CA SER A 506 -31.27 -18.53 3.92
C SER A 506 -31.76 -17.15 4.41
N TYR A 507 -32.85 -16.64 3.81
CA TYR A 507 -33.49 -15.40 4.27
C TYR A 507 -34.01 -15.50 5.72
N GLY A 508 -34.49 -16.66 6.15
CA GLY A 508 -34.94 -16.86 7.53
C GLY A 508 -33.77 -16.76 8.52
N THR A 509 -32.63 -17.37 8.19
CA THR A 509 -31.40 -17.25 8.98
C THR A 509 -30.91 -15.80 9.00
N MET A 510 -30.86 -15.14 7.83
CA MET A 510 -30.45 -13.75 7.69
C MET A 510 -31.23 -12.82 8.63
N LEU A 511 -32.56 -12.88 8.59
CA LEU A 511 -33.41 -12.02 9.43
C LEU A 511 -33.27 -12.35 10.92
N ARG A 512 -33.11 -13.63 11.28
CA ARG A 512 -32.97 -14.04 12.68
C ARG A 512 -31.69 -13.49 13.30
N GLU A 513 -30.57 -13.67 12.61
CA GLU A 513 -29.27 -13.15 13.03
C GLU A 513 -29.27 -11.61 13.07
N ALA A 514 -29.86 -10.95 12.07
CA ALA A 514 -29.99 -9.49 12.06
C ALA A 514 -30.80 -8.96 13.26
N VAL A 515 -31.94 -9.58 13.57
CA VAL A 515 -32.77 -9.20 14.72
C VAL A 515 -32.03 -9.39 16.04
N GLU A 516 -31.29 -10.49 16.20
CA GLU A 516 -30.50 -10.76 17.40
C GLU A 516 -29.36 -9.75 17.58
N LEU A 517 -28.60 -9.48 16.51
CA LEU A 517 -27.52 -8.50 16.52
C LEU A 517 -28.02 -7.10 16.89
N LEU A 518 -29.13 -6.65 16.29
CA LEU A 518 -29.69 -5.31 16.55
C LEU A 518 -30.25 -5.17 17.96
N ARG A 519 -30.84 -6.24 18.52
CA ARG A 519 -31.27 -6.25 19.92
C ARG A 519 -30.09 -6.08 20.88
N ASN A 520 -28.98 -6.77 20.61
CA ASN A 520 -27.78 -6.66 21.43
C ASN A 520 -27.14 -5.27 21.28
N LEU A 521 -27.04 -4.76 20.04
CA LEU A 521 -26.51 -3.42 19.76
C LEU A 521 -27.31 -2.31 20.46
N LYS A 522 -28.64 -2.44 20.56
CA LYS A 522 -29.50 -1.46 21.24
C LYS A 522 -29.04 -1.15 22.67
N PHE A 523 -28.58 -2.17 23.41
CA PHE A 523 -28.10 -1.99 24.79
C PHE A 523 -26.72 -1.33 24.87
N GLU A 524 -25.91 -1.43 23.81
CA GLU A 524 -24.53 -0.92 23.77
C GLU A 524 -24.43 0.52 23.28
N ILE A 525 -25.48 1.06 22.66
CA ILE A 525 -25.56 2.44 22.14
C ILE A 525 -25.59 3.51 23.26
N VAL A 526 -25.41 3.11 24.53
CA VAL A 526 -25.04 4.04 25.60
C VAL A 526 -23.88 4.94 25.15
N SER A 527 -22.87 4.34 24.49
CA SER A 527 -21.86 5.07 23.73
C SER A 527 -22.36 5.31 22.29
N TYR A 528 -22.91 6.50 22.04
CA TYR A 528 -23.54 6.82 20.75
C TYR A 528 -22.50 7.25 19.70
N PHE A 529 -22.51 6.56 18.55
CA PHE A 529 -21.71 6.93 17.38
C PHE A 529 -22.62 7.10 16.15
N ASP A 530 -22.87 8.35 15.73
CA ASP A 530 -23.82 8.67 14.64
C ASP A 530 -23.52 7.90 13.35
N GLN A 531 -22.23 7.70 13.02
CA GLN A 531 -21.81 6.96 11.83
C GLN A 531 -22.21 5.48 11.87
N LEU A 532 -22.06 4.82 13.03
CA LEU A 532 -22.43 3.40 13.17
C LEU A 532 -23.95 3.24 13.13
N VAL A 533 -24.68 4.13 13.80
CA VAL A 533 -26.15 4.12 13.81
C VAL A 533 -26.70 4.39 12.41
N ALA A 534 -26.08 5.32 11.66
CA ALA A 534 -26.46 5.57 10.27
C ALA A 534 -26.26 4.34 9.38
N SER A 535 -25.13 3.64 9.51
CA SER A 535 -24.87 2.40 8.76
C SER A 535 -25.83 1.28 9.13
N VAL A 536 -26.12 1.09 10.43
CA VAL A 536 -27.15 0.13 10.87
C VAL A 536 -28.50 0.39 10.21
N ILE A 537 -28.93 1.65 10.16
CA ILE A 537 -30.20 2.03 9.52
C ILE A 537 -30.14 1.72 8.01
N ALA A 538 -29.07 2.12 7.32
CA ALA A 538 -28.91 1.90 5.88
C ALA A 538 -28.87 0.40 5.51
N THR A 539 -28.08 -0.40 6.22
CA THR A 539 -28.00 -1.86 6.05
C THR A 539 -29.34 -2.52 6.32
N GLY A 540 -30.02 -2.14 7.40
CA GLY A 540 -31.36 -2.64 7.73
C GLY A 540 -32.39 -2.29 6.66
N GLU A 541 -32.41 -1.05 6.17
CA GLU A 541 -33.27 -0.63 5.06
C GLU A 541 -32.98 -1.41 3.77
N SER A 542 -31.71 -1.68 3.47
CA SER A 542 -31.37 -2.49 2.30
C SER A 542 -31.89 -3.92 2.41
N MET A 543 -31.79 -4.56 3.59
CA MET A 543 -32.38 -5.88 3.84
C MET A 543 -33.91 -5.84 3.69
N LEU A 544 -34.56 -4.80 4.23
CA LEU A 544 -36.02 -4.64 4.17
C LEU A 544 -36.51 -4.40 2.72
N ASN A 545 -35.69 -3.76 1.89
CA ASN A 545 -35.99 -3.44 0.49
C ASN A 545 -35.53 -4.54 -0.50
N ASP A 546 -35.09 -5.71 -0.04
CA ASP A 546 -34.77 -6.83 -0.93
C ASP A 546 -36.02 -7.26 -1.72
N ARG A 547 -35.96 -7.08 -3.04
CA ARG A 547 -37.10 -7.34 -3.95
C ARG A 547 -37.62 -8.77 -3.87
N TYR A 548 -36.74 -9.75 -3.69
CA TYR A 548 -37.15 -11.15 -3.61
C TYR A 548 -37.86 -11.41 -2.28
N LEU A 549 -37.33 -10.88 -1.18
CA LEU A 549 -37.92 -11.03 0.15
C LEU A 549 -39.31 -10.40 0.22
N VAL A 550 -39.45 -9.16 -0.25
CA VAL A 550 -40.72 -8.42 -0.26
C VAL A 550 -41.77 -9.16 -1.08
N ARG A 551 -41.45 -9.49 -2.34
CA ARG A 551 -42.40 -10.12 -3.27
C ARG A 551 -42.84 -11.52 -2.84
N ASN A 552 -41.94 -12.33 -2.30
CA ASN A 552 -42.24 -13.74 -2.04
C ASN A 552 -42.81 -14.01 -0.65
N TYR A 553 -42.55 -13.14 0.34
CA TYR A 553 -42.92 -13.38 1.74
C TYR A 553 -43.75 -12.26 2.37
N ILE A 554 -43.56 -11.00 1.98
CA ILE A 554 -44.20 -9.86 2.67
C ILE A 554 -45.51 -9.45 2.01
N GLU A 555 -45.53 -9.33 0.68
CA GLU A 555 -46.72 -8.94 -0.09
C GLU A 555 -47.80 -10.03 -0.15
N LYS A 556 -47.42 -11.30 0.07
CA LYS A 556 -48.36 -12.42 0.07
C LYS A 556 -49.21 -12.45 1.33
N ARG A 557 -50.45 -12.93 1.18
CA ARG A 557 -51.37 -13.17 2.30
C ARG A 557 -50.86 -14.33 3.16
N ASP A 558 -51.15 -14.29 4.44
CA ASP A 558 -50.65 -15.29 5.40
C ASP A 558 -51.13 -16.71 5.08
N GLU A 559 -52.31 -16.82 4.46
CA GLU A 559 -52.93 -18.06 3.98
C GLU A 559 -52.16 -18.70 2.82
N GLU A 560 -51.44 -17.89 2.03
CA GLU A 560 -50.65 -18.31 0.87
C GLU A 560 -49.20 -18.67 1.26
N LEU A 561 -48.84 -18.46 2.53
CA LEU A 561 -47.49 -18.67 3.04
C LEU A 561 -47.38 -20.01 3.77
N THR A 562 -46.28 -20.71 3.51
CA THR A 562 -45.86 -21.84 4.34
C THR A 562 -45.56 -21.38 5.77
N GLU A 563 -45.44 -22.31 6.71
CA GLU A 563 -45.02 -21.99 8.08
C GLU A 563 -43.68 -21.24 8.12
N TYR A 564 -42.73 -21.63 7.27
CA TYR A 564 -41.48 -20.92 7.06
C TYR A 564 -41.69 -19.48 6.53
N GLY A 565 -42.60 -19.29 5.57
CA GLY A 565 -42.92 -17.96 5.05
C GLY A 565 -43.57 -17.05 6.09
N ARG A 566 -44.42 -17.60 6.97
CA ARG A 566 -45.00 -16.88 8.11
C ARG A 566 -43.93 -16.51 9.14
N ASP A 567 -42.94 -17.37 9.40
CA ASP A 567 -41.81 -17.03 10.27
C ASP A 567 -40.95 -15.89 9.69
N ILE A 568 -40.65 -15.92 8.39
CA ILE A 568 -39.95 -14.82 7.70
C ILE A 568 -40.71 -13.50 7.88
N LYS A 569 -42.01 -13.49 7.63
CA LYS A 569 -42.85 -12.28 7.75
C LYS A 569 -42.85 -11.73 9.18
N ARG A 570 -42.88 -12.62 10.19
CA ARG A 570 -42.74 -12.25 11.61
C ARG A 570 -41.37 -11.65 11.92
N LEU A 571 -40.28 -12.26 11.45
CA LEU A 571 -38.92 -11.75 11.65
C LEU A 571 -38.71 -10.41 10.95
N TYR A 572 -39.27 -10.23 9.76
CA TYR A 572 -39.26 -8.96 9.04
C TYR A 572 -39.92 -7.84 9.85
N GLY A 573 -41.11 -8.09 10.42
CA GLY A 573 -41.78 -7.10 11.28
C GLY A 573 -40.96 -6.71 12.52
N LYS A 574 -40.22 -7.66 13.11
CA LYS A 574 -39.28 -7.37 14.21
C LYS A 574 -38.12 -6.50 13.75
N LEU A 575 -37.58 -6.76 12.56
CA LEU A 575 -36.51 -5.96 11.97
C LEU A 575 -36.96 -4.52 11.72
N VAL A 576 -38.16 -4.32 11.15
CA VAL A 576 -38.75 -2.97 10.96
C VAL A 576 -38.82 -2.21 12.28
N ALA A 577 -39.39 -2.81 13.32
CA ALA A 577 -39.50 -2.19 14.63
C ALA A 577 -38.14 -1.77 15.20
N LEU A 578 -37.12 -2.63 15.08
CA LEU A 578 -35.77 -2.30 15.53
C LEU A 578 -35.19 -1.12 14.73
N ILE A 579 -35.29 -1.11 13.40
CA ILE A 579 -34.78 0.00 12.59
C ILE A 579 -35.47 1.34 12.94
N ASP A 580 -36.77 1.33 13.21
CA ASP A 580 -37.49 2.53 13.64
C ASP A 580 -37.05 3.02 15.03
N GLU A 581 -36.72 2.10 15.94
CA GLU A 581 -36.09 2.46 17.23
C GLU A 581 -34.73 3.11 17.02
N PHE A 582 -33.86 2.56 16.16
CA PHE A 582 -32.56 3.16 15.83
C PHE A 582 -32.72 4.56 15.19
N ARG A 583 -33.72 4.76 14.34
CA ARG A 583 -34.07 6.08 13.78
C ARG A 583 -34.54 7.06 14.87
N ALA A 584 -35.29 6.58 15.87
CA ALA A 584 -35.71 7.40 17.01
C ALA A 584 -34.52 7.82 17.87
N ILE A 585 -33.62 6.88 18.20
CA ILE A 585 -32.37 7.16 18.94
C ILE A 585 -31.50 8.18 18.19
N ARG A 586 -31.35 8.04 16.87
CA ARG A 586 -30.58 8.98 16.05
C ARG A 586 -31.17 10.39 16.06
N ARG A 587 -32.50 10.52 16.06
CA ARG A 587 -33.19 11.82 16.12
C ARG A 587 -32.98 12.50 17.46
N SER A 588 -33.21 11.79 18.57
CA SER A 588 -33.09 12.36 19.92
C SER A 588 -31.68 12.78 20.32
N ARG A 589 -30.65 12.29 19.63
CA ARG A 589 -29.24 12.66 19.85
C ARG A 589 -28.74 13.77 18.92
N ARG A 590 -29.53 14.16 17.91
CA ARG A 590 -29.22 15.25 16.95
C ARG A 590 -29.94 16.56 17.29
N GLU A 591 -31.03 16.46 18.04
CA GLU A 591 -31.60 17.56 18.83
C GLU A 591 -30.69 17.86 20.03
#